data_AF-A0A526YMT2-F1
#
_entry.id   AF-A0A526YMT2-F1
#
_cell.length_a   1.000
_cell.length_b   1.000
_cell.length_c   1.000
_cell.angle_alpha   90.00
_cell.angle_beta   90.00
_cell.angle_gamma   90.00
#
_symmetry.space_group_name_H-M   'P 1'
#
loop_
_entity.id
_entity.type
_entity.pdbx_description
1 polymer ?
#
loop_
_entity_poly.entity_id
_entity_poly.type
_entity_poly.pdbx_seq_one_letter_code
_entity_poly.pdbx_strand_id
1 'polypeptide(L)'
;MAGESKSLAGEIRLWRKARLATMADSAAGLGIVEDGAIAARDGLIVYAGPEADMPAAFSLNAEIVDCEGRWITPGLIDCHTHLVHAGNRANEFEMRLAGATYEEVTRAGGGIVSSVRALRAASQQE
;
A
#
# COMPACT_ATOMS: atom_id res chain seq x y z
N MET A 1 -2.53 34.64 30.62
CA MET A 1 -3.65 33.88 31.23
C MET A 1 -4.76 33.84 30.20
N ALA A 2 -5.26 32.72 29.68
CA ALA A 2 -5.14 31.32 30.05
C ALA A 2 -4.74 30.50 28.80
N GLY A 3 -3.91 29.48 28.98
CA GLY A 3 -3.58 28.54 27.91
C GLY A 3 -4.81 27.70 27.57
N GLU A 4 -5.17 27.69 26.28
CA GLU A 4 -6.08 26.68 25.75
C GLU A 4 -5.40 25.32 25.89
N SER A 5 -5.90 24.52 26.83
CA SER A 5 -5.57 23.11 26.92
C SER A 5 -6.17 22.43 25.69
N LYS A 6 -5.37 22.25 24.63
CA LYS A 6 -5.68 21.25 23.61
C LYS A 6 -5.74 19.90 24.33
N SER A 7 -6.94 19.33 24.35
CA SER A 7 -7.19 17.93 24.71
C SER A 7 -6.07 17.04 24.14
N LEU A 8 -5.30 16.41 25.02
CA LEU A 8 -4.14 15.56 24.73
C LEU A 8 -4.54 14.13 24.28
N ALA A 9 -5.70 13.95 23.66
CA ALA A 9 -6.15 12.67 23.14
C ALA A 9 -6.56 12.81 21.68
N GLY A 10 -5.69 12.42 20.75
CA GLY A 10 -6.06 12.25 19.34
C GLY A 10 -7.27 11.31 19.23
N GLU A 11 -8.21 11.66 18.35
CA GLU A 11 -9.43 10.88 18.11
C GLU A 11 -9.05 9.48 17.64
N ILE A 12 -9.62 8.44 18.29
CA ILE A 12 -9.37 7.06 17.89
C ILE A 12 -10.18 6.76 16.63
N ARG A 13 -9.55 6.15 15.63
CA ARG A 13 -10.27 5.46 14.56
C ARG A 13 -10.24 3.95 14.82
N LEU A 14 -11.40 3.32 14.76
CA LEU A 14 -11.59 1.92 15.13
C LEU A 14 -12.28 1.14 14.01
N TRP A 15 -11.59 0.16 13.46
CA TRP A 15 -12.13 -0.86 12.58
C TRP A 15 -12.45 -2.10 13.40
N ARG A 16 -13.69 -2.58 13.32
CA ARG A 16 -14.19 -3.68 14.15
C ARG A 16 -14.96 -4.69 13.30
N LYS A 17 -15.22 -5.89 13.86
CA LYS A 17 -15.76 -7.04 13.12
C LYS A 17 -14.98 -7.33 11.85
N ALA A 18 -13.66 -7.37 11.95
CA ALA A 18 -12.77 -7.66 10.83
C ALA A 18 -12.07 -8.99 11.01
N ARG A 19 -11.73 -9.65 9.90
CA ARG A 19 -10.78 -10.76 9.90
C ARG A 19 -9.40 -10.19 9.64
N LEU A 20 -8.45 -10.38 10.54
CA LEU A 20 -7.11 -9.81 10.39
C LEU A 20 -6.15 -10.88 9.89
N ALA A 21 -5.32 -10.55 8.91
CA ALA A 21 -4.10 -11.29 8.61
C ALA A 21 -2.92 -10.39 8.99
N THR A 22 -2.45 -10.50 10.24
CA THR A 22 -1.54 -9.49 10.83
C THR A 22 -0.13 -9.52 10.25
N MET A 23 0.32 -10.66 9.71
CA MET A 23 1.73 -10.91 9.36
C MET A 23 2.70 -10.63 10.53
N ALA A 24 2.22 -10.71 11.78
CA ALA A 24 3.07 -10.47 12.94
C ALA A 24 4.05 -11.63 13.13
N ASP A 25 5.35 -11.34 13.23
CA ASP A 25 6.41 -12.34 13.40
C ASP A 25 6.24 -13.22 14.66
N SER A 26 5.47 -12.74 15.64
CA SER A 26 5.13 -13.49 16.86
C SER A 26 4.05 -14.54 16.67
N ALA A 27 3.36 -14.57 15.52
CA ALA A 27 2.26 -15.48 15.23
C ALA A 27 2.62 -16.47 14.11
N ALA A 28 2.01 -17.66 14.13
CA ALA A 28 2.22 -18.65 13.09
C ALA A 28 1.46 -18.27 11.80
N GLY A 29 2.06 -18.59 10.64
CA GLY A 29 1.44 -18.39 9.33
C GLY A 29 1.15 -16.91 9.04
N LEU A 30 -0.09 -16.60 8.65
CA LEU A 30 -0.51 -15.23 8.33
C LEU A 30 -0.90 -14.39 9.57
N GLY A 31 -0.79 -14.96 10.78
CA GLY A 31 -1.23 -14.33 12.02
C GLY A 31 -2.72 -13.97 11.99
N ILE A 32 -3.56 -14.98 11.72
CA ILE A 32 -5.01 -14.82 11.53
C ILE A 32 -5.72 -14.52 12.86
N VAL A 33 -6.59 -13.51 12.85
CA VAL A 33 -7.56 -13.21 13.93
C VAL A 33 -8.95 -13.17 13.29
N GLU A 34 -9.81 -14.13 13.63
CA GLU A 34 -11.13 -14.26 12.98
C GLU A 34 -12.12 -13.16 13.41
N ASP A 35 -12.16 -12.83 14.70
CA ASP A 35 -13.02 -11.77 15.27
C ASP A 35 -12.15 -10.62 15.79
N GLY A 36 -11.57 -9.85 14.86
CA GLY A 36 -10.56 -8.85 15.15
C GLY A 36 -11.01 -7.40 15.05
N ALA A 37 -10.23 -6.54 15.69
CA ALA A 37 -10.35 -5.09 15.63
C ALA A 37 -8.96 -4.42 15.50
N ILE A 38 -8.94 -3.25 14.87
CA ILE A 38 -7.78 -2.36 14.79
C ILE A 38 -8.18 -0.99 15.35
N ALA A 39 -7.41 -0.48 16.31
CA ALA A 39 -7.52 0.90 16.76
C ALA A 39 -6.27 1.69 16.33
N ALA A 40 -6.47 2.89 15.79
CA ALA A 40 -5.40 3.79 15.41
C ALA A 40 -5.56 5.16 16.07
N ARG A 41 -4.42 5.78 16.40
CA ARG A 41 -4.32 7.14 16.90
C ARG A 41 -3.11 7.82 16.26
N ASP A 42 -3.25 9.06 15.83
CA ASP A 42 -2.13 9.87 15.31
C ASP A 42 -1.33 9.17 14.20
N GLY A 43 -2.03 8.45 13.31
CA GLY A 43 -1.43 7.71 12.19
C GLY A 43 -0.75 6.38 12.57
N LEU A 44 -0.83 5.96 13.83
CA LEU A 44 -0.21 4.74 14.34
C LEU A 44 -1.27 3.74 14.81
N ILE A 45 -1.00 2.45 14.59
CA ILE A 45 -1.80 1.36 15.16
C ILE A 45 -1.46 1.27 16.65
N VAL A 46 -2.46 1.45 17.50
CA VAL A 46 -2.34 1.32 18.97
C VAL A 46 -2.92 -0.01 19.48
N TYR A 47 -3.67 -0.72 18.64
CA TYR A 47 -4.18 -2.05 18.89
C TYR A 47 -4.48 -2.77 17.58
N ALA A 48 -4.14 -4.05 17.50
CA ALA A 48 -4.57 -4.97 16.43
C ALA A 48 -4.62 -6.39 17.01
N GLY A 49 -5.82 -6.94 17.13
CA GLY A 49 -6.02 -8.22 17.83
C GLY A 49 -7.50 -8.59 17.98
N PRO A 50 -7.82 -9.62 18.79
CA PRO A 50 -9.20 -10.05 19.03
C PRO A 50 -10.07 -8.91 19.59
N GLU A 51 -11.21 -8.61 18.98
CA GLU A 51 -12.07 -7.50 19.43
C GLU A 51 -12.49 -7.63 20.90
N ALA A 52 -12.64 -8.87 21.39
CA ALA A 52 -12.94 -9.17 22.79
C ALA A 52 -11.85 -8.72 23.79
N ASP A 53 -10.60 -8.66 23.35
CA ASP A 53 -9.44 -8.29 24.19
C ASP A 53 -9.10 -6.80 24.08
N MET A 54 -9.82 -6.05 23.24
CA MET A 54 -9.58 -4.64 23.02
C MET A 54 -9.94 -3.81 24.27
N PRO A 55 -9.06 -2.91 24.74
CA PRO A 55 -9.40 -1.99 25.83
C PRO A 55 -10.65 -1.16 25.50
N ALA A 56 -11.62 -1.18 26.42
CA ALA A 56 -12.89 -0.44 26.26
C ALA A 56 -12.68 1.07 26.00
N ALA A 57 -11.57 1.64 26.49
CA ALA A 57 -11.21 3.04 26.24
C ALA A 57 -11.04 3.37 24.75
N PHE A 58 -10.73 2.40 23.88
CA PHE A 58 -10.59 2.63 22.44
C PHE A 58 -11.91 2.74 21.69
N SER A 59 -13.04 2.36 22.30
CA SER A 59 -14.36 2.57 21.70
C SER A 59 -15.03 3.87 22.15
N LEU A 60 -14.51 4.53 23.19
CA LEU A 60 -15.04 5.80 23.69
C LEU A 60 -14.67 6.94 22.73
N ASN A 61 -15.68 7.57 22.12
CA ASN A 61 -15.53 8.67 21.16
C ASN A 61 -14.64 8.32 19.96
N ALA A 62 -14.69 7.07 19.50
CA ALA A 62 -13.98 6.65 18.30
C ALA A 62 -14.82 6.90 17.05
N GLU A 63 -14.16 7.25 15.95
CA GLU A 63 -14.73 7.08 14.61
C GLU A 63 -14.73 5.59 14.27
N ILE A 64 -15.91 5.02 14.07
CA ILE A 64 -16.09 3.57 13.95
C ILE A 64 -16.35 3.17 12.51
N VAL A 65 -15.62 2.16 12.06
CA VAL A 65 -15.87 1.46 10.80
C VAL A 65 -16.22 0.01 11.12
N ASP A 66 -17.45 -0.42 10.79
CA ASP A 66 -17.83 -1.83 10.82
C ASP A 66 -17.34 -2.49 9.52
N CYS A 67 -16.47 -3.49 9.63
CA CYS A 67 -15.90 -4.17 8.47
C CYS A 67 -16.77 -5.31 7.95
N GLU A 68 -17.84 -5.68 8.66
CA GLU A 68 -18.80 -6.73 8.29
C GLU A 68 -18.12 -8.09 7.97
N GLY A 69 -17.08 -8.44 8.72
CA GLY A 69 -16.31 -9.67 8.55
C GLY A 69 -15.31 -9.66 7.38
N ARG A 70 -15.08 -8.50 6.74
CA ARG A 70 -14.06 -8.38 5.68
C ARG A 70 -12.65 -8.56 6.23
N TRP A 71 -11.75 -8.95 5.33
CA TRP A 71 -10.34 -9.09 5.64
C TRP A 71 -9.62 -7.74 5.67
N ILE A 72 -8.75 -7.57 6.67
CA ILE A 72 -7.74 -6.52 6.73
C ILE A 72 -6.36 -7.16 6.74
N THR A 73 -5.46 -6.60 5.93
CA THR A 73 -4.05 -6.98 5.86
C THR A 73 -3.19 -5.71 6.00
N PRO A 74 -1.91 -5.82 6.33
CA PRO A 74 -0.97 -4.71 6.15
C PRO A 74 -1.04 -4.18 4.73
N GLY A 75 -0.75 -2.88 4.56
CA GLY A 75 -0.61 -2.31 3.22
C GLY A 75 0.44 -3.09 2.42
N LEU A 76 0.13 -3.43 1.17
CA LEU A 76 1.08 -4.12 0.30
C LEU A 76 2.31 -3.23 0.07
N ILE A 77 3.48 -3.85 0.06
CA ILE A 77 4.76 -3.20 -0.22
C ILE A 77 5.27 -3.70 -1.55
N ASP A 78 5.34 -2.80 -2.53
CA ASP A 78 6.06 -3.06 -3.78
C ASP A 78 7.51 -2.58 -3.63
N CYS A 79 8.41 -3.50 -3.33
CA CYS A 79 9.83 -3.20 -3.09
C CYS A 79 10.66 -3.11 -4.38
N HIS A 80 10.07 -3.36 -5.56
CA HIS A 80 10.82 -3.39 -6.80
C HIS A 80 9.98 -2.89 -7.98
N THR A 81 10.11 -1.59 -8.27
CA THR A 81 9.51 -0.99 -9.46
C THR A 81 10.53 -0.21 -10.28
N HIS A 82 10.24 -0.10 -11.56
CA HIS A 82 10.79 0.91 -12.46
C HIS A 82 9.68 1.86 -12.89
N LEU A 83 8.86 2.33 -11.94
CA LEU A 83 7.67 3.13 -12.22
C LEU A 83 7.99 4.44 -12.94
N VAL A 84 9.11 5.07 -12.58
CA VAL A 84 9.57 6.31 -13.22
C VAL A 84 10.34 5.96 -14.50
N HIS A 85 9.70 6.23 -15.64
CA HIS A 85 10.30 6.17 -16.97
C HIS A 85 9.55 7.13 -17.91
N ALA A 86 10.12 7.47 -19.06
CA ALA A 86 9.43 8.23 -20.10
C ALA A 86 9.20 7.38 -21.35
N GLY A 87 8.14 7.70 -22.10
CA GLY A 87 7.69 6.90 -23.24
C GLY A 87 7.22 5.50 -22.85
N ASN A 88 7.08 4.63 -23.84
CA ASN A 88 6.73 3.22 -23.65
C ASN A 88 7.43 2.33 -24.69
N ARG A 89 7.29 1.02 -24.57
CA ARG A 89 7.91 0.03 -25.47
C ARG A 89 6.89 -0.74 -26.32
N ALA A 90 5.71 -0.15 -26.57
CA ALA A 90 4.65 -0.80 -27.34
C ALA A 90 5.08 -1.11 -28.78
N ASN A 91 5.82 -0.20 -29.44
CA ASN A 91 6.31 -0.43 -30.81
C ASN A 91 7.24 -1.65 -30.89
N GLU A 92 8.14 -1.82 -29.92
CA GLU A 92 9.00 -3.01 -29.86
C GLU A 92 8.16 -4.29 -29.64
N PHE A 93 7.14 -4.20 -28.79
CA PHE A 93 6.25 -5.32 -28.52
C PHE A 93 5.51 -5.74 -29.80
N GLU A 94 5.01 -4.79 -30.59
CA GLU A 94 4.39 -5.04 -31.90
C GLU A 94 5.37 -5.68 -32.89
N MET A 95 6.60 -5.15 -33.00
CA MET A 95 7.62 -5.73 -33.88
C MET A 95 7.92 -7.19 -33.56
N ARG A 96 8.03 -7.53 -32.26
CA ARG A 96 8.26 -8.91 -31.82
C ARG A 96 7.08 -9.82 -32.17
N LEU A 97 5.84 -9.33 -32.06
CA LEU A 97 4.64 -10.08 -32.47
C LEU A 97 4.61 -10.32 -33.99
N ALA A 98 5.13 -9.38 -34.78
CA ALA A 98 5.28 -9.52 -36.22
C ALA A 98 6.46 -10.43 -36.65
N GLY A 99 7.18 -11.03 -35.70
CA GLY A 99 8.27 -11.97 -35.95
C GLY A 99 9.66 -11.34 -36.07
N ALA A 100 9.82 -10.06 -35.73
CA ALA A 100 11.15 -9.42 -35.73
C ALA A 100 12.07 -10.09 -34.69
N THR A 101 13.29 -10.38 -35.11
CA THR A 101 14.36 -10.85 -34.24
C THR A 101 14.79 -9.77 -33.24
N TYR A 102 15.42 -10.18 -32.15
CA TYR A 102 15.98 -9.23 -31.17
C TYR A 102 16.98 -8.24 -31.80
N GLU A 103 17.78 -8.70 -32.76
CA GLU A 103 18.73 -7.85 -33.47
C GLU A 103 18.02 -6.79 -34.31
N GLU A 104 16.94 -7.15 -35.02
CA GLU A 104 16.13 -6.20 -35.81
C GLU A 104 15.45 -5.14 -34.92
N VAL A 105 14.89 -5.54 -33.78
CA VAL A 105 14.31 -4.60 -32.79
C VAL A 105 15.38 -3.65 -32.24
N THR A 106 16.57 -4.17 -31.94
CA THR A 106 17.68 -3.36 -31.42
C THR A 106 18.18 -2.39 -32.49
N ARG A 107 18.30 -2.83 -33.74
CA ARG A 107 18.69 -2.01 -34.88
C ARG A 107 17.68 -0.90 -35.18
N ALA A 108 16.39 -1.18 -34.95
CA ALA A 108 15.32 -0.18 -35.01
C ALA A 108 15.29 0.79 -33.81
N GLY A 109 16.25 0.67 -32.87
CA GLY A 109 16.36 1.56 -31.72
C GLY A 109 15.51 1.17 -30.52
N GLY A 110 14.96 -0.06 -30.50
CA GLY A 110 14.27 -0.64 -29.35
C GLY A 110 15.21 -1.03 -28.19
N GLY A 111 14.71 -1.82 -27.25
CA GLY A 111 15.50 -2.22 -26.08
C GLY A 111 15.56 -1.16 -24.98
N ILE A 112 16.37 -1.40 -23.95
CA ILE A 112 16.53 -0.47 -22.81
C ILE A 112 17.03 0.91 -23.24
N VAL A 113 17.83 0.97 -24.31
CA VAL A 113 18.36 2.23 -24.86
C VAL A 113 17.23 3.14 -25.32
N SER A 114 16.10 2.59 -25.80
CA SER A 114 14.90 3.38 -26.13
C SER A 114 14.36 4.12 -24.91
N SER A 115 14.14 3.41 -23.80
CA SER A 115 13.67 4.01 -22.54
C SER A 115 14.67 5.03 -21.97
N VAL A 116 15.97 4.77 -22.08
CA VAL A 116 17.01 5.72 -21.64
C VAL A 116 16.98 7.00 -22.49
N ARG A 117 16.82 6.89 -23.81
CA ARG A 117 16.72 8.05 -24.71
C ARG A 117 15.47 8.86 -24.42
N ALA A 118 14.32 8.20 -24.28
CA ALA A 118 13.06 8.85 -23.93
C ALA A 118 13.17 9.60 -22.61
N LEU A 119 13.72 8.96 -21.56
CA LEU A 119 13.88 9.58 -20.25
C LEU A 119 14.83 10.80 -20.29
N ARG A 120 15.91 10.74 -21.08
CA ARG A 120 16.83 11.89 -21.24
C ARG A 120 16.21 13.06 -22.00
N ALA A 121 15.24 12.78 -22.87
CA ALA A 121 14.55 13.79 -23.67
C ALA A 121 13.35 14.40 -22.95
N ALA A 122 12.86 13.77 -21.87
CA ALA A 122 11.70 14.21 -21.13
C ALA A 122 11.97 15.55 -20.42
N SER A 123 10.95 16.41 -20.44
CA SER A 123 10.92 17.62 -19.61
C SER A 123 10.54 17.29 -18.17
N GLN A 124 10.62 18.27 -17.26
CA GLN A 124 10.17 18.09 -15.87
C GLN A 124 8.64 17.91 -15.75
N GLN A 125 7.89 18.34 -16.76
CA GLN A 125 6.42 18.29 -16.79
C GLN A 125 5.90 16.96 -17.36
N GLU A 126 6.80 16.13 -17.89
CA GLU A 126 6.56 14.77 -18.38
C GLU A 126 7.11 13.74 -17.39
#